data_AF-A0A091C8N1-F1
#
_entry.id   AF-A0A091C8N1-F1
#
_cell.length_a   1.000
_cell.length_b   1.000
_cell.length_c   1.000
_cell.angle_alpha   90.00
_cell.angle_beta   90.00
_cell.angle_gamma   90.00
#
_symmetry.space_group_name_H-M   'P 1'
#
loop_
_entity.id
_entity.type
_entity.pdbx_description
1 polymer ?
#
loop_
_entity_poly.entity_id
_entity_poly.type
_entity_poly.pdbx_seq_one_letter_code
_entity_poly.pdbx_strand_id
1 'polypeptide(L)' 'MAKQRVEDLDWKNLGFLYRDLPYRFKAEFKDGEWQEGELTTDATMYLSEAAEVLHYGQESFLKD' A
#
# COMPACT_ATOMS: atom_id res chain seq x y z
N MET A 1 0.30 0.00 13.96
CA MET A 1 -0.81 0.92 14.29
C MET A 1 -2.10 0.11 14.33
N ALA A 2 -3.10 0.51 15.12
CA ALA A 2 -4.43 -0.09 15.02
C ALA A 2 -5.06 0.29 13.67
N LYS A 3 -5.84 -0.63 13.06
CA LYS A 3 -6.57 -0.35 11.82
C LYS A 3 -7.62 0.73 12.07
N GLN A 4 -7.77 1.64 11.11
CA GLN A 4 -8.81 2.67 11.16
C GLN A 4 -10.18 2.00 11.09
N ARG A 5 -11.05 2.35 12.02
CA ARG A 5 -12.46 1.92 12.04
C ARG A 5 -13.36 3.03 11.53
N VAL A 6 -14.48 2.66 10.94
CA VAL A 6 -15.44 3.60 10.32
C VAL A 6 -16.11 4.47 11.37
N GLU A 7 -16.44 3.90 12.51
CA GLU A 7 -17.04 4.58 13.65
C GLU A 7 -16.15 5.68 14.27
N ASP A 8 -14.84 5.60 14.07
CA ASP A 8 -13.86 6.55 14.61
C ASP A 8 -13.59 7.72 13.64
N LEU A 9 -14.21 7.74 12.45
CA LEU A 9 -13.98 8.79 11.44
C LEU A 9 -14.85 10.03 11.70
N ASP A 10 -14.20 11.17 11.94
CA ASP A 10 -14.84 12.48 11.83
C ASP A 10 -14.93 12.92 10.36
N TRP A 11 -16.04 12.55 9.72
CA TRP A 11 -16.32 12.83 8.32
C TRP A 11 -16.34 14.33 7.98
N LYS A 12 -16.70 15.20 8.93
CA LYS A 12 -16.82 16.64 8.70
C LYS A 12 -15.45 17.29 8.57
N ASN A 13 -14.45 16.76 9.27
CA ASN A 13 -13.10 17.32 9.35
C ASN A 13 -12.05 16.40 8.70
N LEU A 14 -12.47 15.60 7.71
CA LEU A 14 -11.61 14.62 7.06
C LEU A 14 -10.53 15.31 6.20
N GLY A 15 -9.29 15.33 6.68
CA GLY A 15 -8.13 15.87 5.95
C GLY A 15 -7.42 14.86 5.05
N PHE A 16 -6.40 15.35 4.31
CA PHE A 16 -5.53 14.55 3.45
C PHE A 16 -4.36 13.96 4.23
N LEU A 17 -4.56 12.75 4.79
CA LEU A 17 -3.61 12.04 5.63
C LEU A 17 -3.71 10.53 5.36
N TYR A 18 -2.61 9.81 5.55
CA TYR A 18 -2.60 8.34 5.49
C TYR A 18 -3.51 7.75 6.57
N ARG A 19 -4.23 6.69 6.21
CA ARG A 19 -5.10 5.91 7.11
C ARG A 19 -4.85 4.44 6.87
N ASP A 20 -4.50 3.69 7.92
CA ASP A 20 -4.27 2.26 7.81
C ASP A 20 -5.61 1.50 7.76
N LEU A 21 -6.11 1.26 6.56
CA LEU A 21 -7.37 0.54 6.32
C LEU A 21 -7.19 -0.98 6.44
N PRO A 22 -8.29 -1.74 6.63
CA PRO A 22 -8.23 -3.18 6.87
C PRO A 22 -7.57 -3.99 5.75
N TYR A 23 -7.77 -3.61 4.48
CA TYR A 23 -7.29 -4.38 3.32
C TYR A 23 -6.64 -3.48 2.26
N ARG A 24 -5.75 -4.08 1.48
CA ARG A 24 -5.19 -3.55 0.24
C ARG A 24 -4.96 -4.66 -0.75
N PHE A 25 -5.02 -4.32 -2.03
CA PHE A 25 -4.63 -5.22 -3.11
C PHE A 25 -3.10 -5.23 -3.27
N LYS A 26 -2.52 -6.41 -3.47
CA LYS A 26 -1.11 -6.62 -3.76
C LYS A 26 -1.01 -7.62 -4.91
N ALA A 27 -0.13 -7.36 -5.86
CA ALA A 27 0.28 -8.33 -6.87
C ALA A 27 1.80 -8.24 -7.06
N GLU A 28 2.44 -9.37 -7.32
CA GLU A 28 3.88 -9.43 -7.59
C GLU A 28 4.11 -9.62 -9.08
N PHE A 29 5.14 -8.97 -9.63
CA PHE A 29 5.62 -9.21 -10.98
C PHE A 29 6.89 -10.05 -10.91
N LYS A 30 6.87 -11.23 -11.52
CA LYS A 30 7.96 -12.20 -11.44
C LYS A 30 8.03 -13.03 -12.72
N ASP A 31 9.25 -13.34 -13.18
CA ASP A 31 9.50 -14.19 -14.35
C ASP A 31 8.80 -13.71 -15.64
N GLY A 32 8.61 -12.39 -15.76
CA GLY A 32 7.99 -11.76 -16.93
C GLY A 32 6.46 -11.64 -16.88
N GLU A 33 5.82 -12.09 -15.79
CA GLU A 33 4.36 -12.10 -15.68
C GLU A 33 3.86 -11.54 -14.34
N TRP A 34 2.69 -10.93 -14.36
CA TRP A 34 1.95 -10.59 -13.14
C TRP A 34 1.36 -11.86 -12.53
N GLN A 35 1.65 -12.08 -11.25
CA GLN A 35 1.06 -13.16 -10.48
C GLN A 35 -0.39 -12.83 -10.12
N GLU A 36 -1.16 -13.84 -9.71
CA GLU A 36 -2.50 -13.61 -9.17
C GLU A 36 -2.42 -12.67 -7.97
N GLY A 37 -3.22 -11.60 -8.00
CA GLY A 37 -3.24 -10.62 -6.93
C GLY A 37 -4.05 -11.10 -5.73
N GLU A 38 -3.70 -10.58 -4.55
CA GLU A 38 -4.32 -10.93 -3.28
C GLU A 38 -4.78 -9.69 -2.52
N LEU A 39 -5.75 -9.88 -1.63
CA LEU A 39 -6.05 -8.91 -0.57
C LEU A 39 -5.22 -9.24 0.66
N THR A 40 -4.44 -8.28 1.14
CA THR A 40 -3.66 -8.41 2.38
C THR A 40 -4.08 -7.37 3.40
N THR A 41 -3.91 -7.72 4.68
CA THR A 41 -4.12 -6.82 5.82
C THR A 41 -2.82 -6.18 6.30
N ASP A 42 -1.64 -6.68 5.89
CA ASP A 42 -0.37 -6.08 6.28
C ASP A 42 -0.14 -4.79 5.51
N ALA A 43 0.22 -3.75 6.27
CA ALA A 43 0.50 -2.45 5.71
C ALA A 43 1.95 -2.22 5.31
N THR A 44 2.81 -3.15 5.70
CA THR A 44 4.25 -3.08 5.52
C THR A 44 4.62 -3.78 4.22
N MET A 45 5.43 -3.12 3.40
CA MET A 45 6.08 -3.77 2.27
C MET A 45 7.42 -4.32 2.74
N TYR A 46 7.71 -5.58 2.43
CA TYR A 46 9.01 -6.21 2.68
C TYR A 46 9.75 -6.27 1.36
N LEU A 47 10.89 -5.59 1.29
CA LEU A 47 11.69 -5.45 0.09
C LEU A 47 13.14 -5.84 0.42
N SER A 48 13.89 -6.25 -0.59
CA SER A 48 15.34 -6.37 -0.49
C SER A 48 15.95 -5.02 -0.09
N GLU A 49 17.00 -5.03 0.73
CA GLU A 49 17.76 -3.80 1.03
C GLU A 49 18.35 -3.14 -0.24
N ALA A 50 18.52 -3.93 -1.30
CA ALA A 50 19.00 -3.49 -2.60
C ALA A 50 17.87 -3.20 -3.62
N ALA A 51 16.61 -3.09 -3.20
CA ALA A 51 15.50 -2.84 -4.12
C ALA A 51 15.69 -1.52 -4.89
N GLU A 52 15.53 -1.56 -6.22
CA GLU A 52 15.83 -0.41 -7.10
C GLU A 52 15.00 0.83 -6.75
N VAL A 53 13.79 0.66 -6.24
CA VAL A 53 12.95 1.76 -5.72
C VAL A 53 13.67 2.59 -4.65
N LEU A 54 14.50 1.97 -3.80
CA LEU A 54 15.19 2.63 -2.69
C LEU A 54 16.49 3.34 -3.12
N HIS A 55 17.08 2.96 -4.27
CA HIS A 55 18.39 3.45 -4.70
C HIS A 55 18.33 4.29 -5.98
N TYR A 56 17.40 3.98 -6.88
CA TYR A 56 17.32 4.54 -8.22
C TYR A 56 15.95 5.13 -8.56
N GLY A 57 15.00 5.15 -7.60
CA GLY A 57 13.69 5.77 -7.77
C GLY A 57 12.85 5.12 -8.87
N GLN A 58 13.06 3.82 -9.13
CA GLN A 58 12.24 3.05 -10.07
C GLN A 58 10.86 2.75 -9.44
N GLU A 59 10.02 3.78 -9.38
CA GLU A 59 8.68 3.73 -8.81
C GLU A 59 7.70 4.61 -9.61
N SER A 60 6.42 4.30 -9.48
CA SER A 60 5.35 5.10 -10.04
C SER A 60 4.12 4.99 -9.16
N PHE A 61 3.32 6.05 -9.11
CA PHE A 61 2.03 6.06 -8.43
C PHE A 61 1.02 6.81 -9.29
N LEU A 62 -0.25 6.43 -9.15
CA LEU A 62 -1.35 7.14 -9.82
C LEU A 62 -1.75 8.36 -8.98
N LYS A 63 -1.90 9.50 -9.65
CA LYS A 63 -2.47 10.72 -9.07
C LYS A 63 -3.74 11.07 -9.83
N ASP A 64 -4.87 10.69 -9.27
CA ASP A 64 -6.19 11.20 -9.63
C ASP A 64 -6.71 12.13 -8.53
#